data_AF-A0A352N4H6-F1
#
_entry.id   AF-A0A352N4H6-F1
#
_cell.length_a   1.000
_cell.length_b   1.000
_cell.length_c   1.000
_cell.angle_alpha   90.00
_cell.angle_beta   90.00
_cell.angle_gamma   90.00
#
_symmetry.space_group_name_H-M   'P 1'
#
loop_
_entity.id
_entity.type
_entity.pdbx_description
1 polymer ?
#
loop_
_entity_poly.entity_id
_entity_poly.type
_entity_poly.pdbx_seq_one_letter_code
_entity_poly.pdbx_strand_id
1 'polypeptide(L)'
;MTGKGNRKATCVVCLMIAAAMLISPTLYAGMPSPIDFSLTDFGATRIHAISFFAMMFLLVSFIFKLLWNSLRKDFPAMPQLTFRKAMIFVAIWAAAFTLILTMIAGARELMTPGAWKKAGHIYELNEKR
;
A
#
# COMPACT_ATOMS: atom_id res chain seq x y z
N MET A 1 25.05 16.22 23.09
CA MET A 1 23.64 16.21 23.53
C MET A 1 22.72 15.94 22.34
N THR A 2 22.56 14.68 21.89
CA THR A 2 21.92 14.34 20.59
C THR A 2 20.92 13.17 20.69
N GLY A 3 20.24 13.01 21.83
CA GLY A 3 19.37 11.84 22.09
C GLY A 3 17.85 12.07 22.00
N LYS A 4 17.38 13.29 21.70
CA LYS A 4 15.96 13.68 21.86
C LYS A 4 15.13 13.59 20.57
N GLY A 5 15.76 13.56 19.40
CA GLY A 5 15.07 13.51 18.10
C GLY A 5 14.59 12.12 17.70
N ASN A 6 15.39 11.08 17.97
CA ASN A 6 15.13 9.72 17.52
C ASN A 6 13.97 9.07 18.30
N ARG A 7 13.88 9.31 19.61
CA ARG A 7 12.78 8.81 20.46
C ARG A 7 11.41 9.29 20.02
N LYS A 8 11.30 10.53 19.50
CA LYS A 8 10.01 11.09 19.07
C LYS A 8 9.49 10.43 17.80
N ALA A 9 10.37 10.14 16.83
CA ALA A 9 9.99 9.49 15.58
C ALA A 9 9.60 8.02 15.81
N THR A 10 10.38 7.28 16.59
CA THR A 10 10.06 5.89 16.97
C THR A 10 8.77 5.82 17.79
N CYS A 11 8.54 6.78 18.68
CA CYS A 11 7.32 6.84 19.48
C CYS A 11 6.09 7.21 18.64
N VAL A 12 6.21 8.10 17.65
CA VAL A 12 5.11 8.40 16.69
C VAL A 12 4.81 7.22 15.79
N VAL A 13 5.83 6.49 15.29
CA VAL A 13 5.61 5.28 14.48
C VAL A 13 4.97 4.17 15.31
N CYS A 14 5.46 3.92 16.53
CA CYS A 14 4.81 2.97 17.45
C CYS A 14 3.38 3.39 17.83
N LEU A 15 3.13 4.69 18.02
CA LEU A 15 1.80 5.21 18.33
C LEU A 15 0.85 5.11 17.12
N MET A 16 1.35 5.25 15.89
CA MET A 16 0.57 5.05 14.67
C MET A 16 0.28 3.57 14.39
N ILE A 17 1.23 2.67 14.67
CA ILE A 17 0.99 1.22 14.60
C ILE A 17 0.00 0.78 15.69
N ALA A 18 0.15 1.28 16.92
CA ALA A 18 -0.80 1.04 18.00
C ALA A 18 -2.19 1.62 17.69
N ALA A 19 -2.27 2.82 17.12
CA ALA A 19 -3.54 3.40 16.67
C ALA A 19 -4.15 2.59 15.52
N ALA A 20 -3.36 2.07 14.58
CA ALA A 20 -3.84 1.18 13.53
C ALA A 20 -4.37 -0.15 14.08
N MET A 21 -3.76 -0.70 15.14
CA MET A 21 -4.27 -1.88 15.85
C MET A 21 -5.58 -1.60 16.62
N LEU A 22 -5.78 -0.36 17.09
CA LEU A 22 -7.02 0.07 17.76
C LEU A 22 -8.19 0.32 16.79
N ILE A 23 -7.95 0.39 15.47
CA ILE A 23 -8.99 0.53 14.42
C ILE A 23 -9.35 -0.85 13.84
N SER A 24 -9.19 -1.93 14.62
CA SER A 24 -9.80 -3.20 14.28
C SER A 24 -11.32 -3.00 14.25
N PRO A 25 -12.02 -3.22 13.12
CA PRO A 25 -13.47 -3.20 13.13
C PRO A 25 -13.94 -4.32 14.07
N THR A 26 -14.61 -3.92 15.15
CA THR A 26 -15.32 -4.84 16.03
C THR A 26 -16.25 -5.69 15.18
N LEU A 27 -16.12 -7.01 15.32
CA LEU A 27 -17.01 -8.03 14.80
C LEU A 27 -18.47 -7.54 14.90
N TYR A 28 -19.07 -7.23 13.76
CA TYR A 28 -20.41 -6.66 13.70
C TYR A 28 -21.41 -7.81 13.68
N ALA A 29 -21.97 -8.10 14.86
CA ALA A 29 -23.11 -8.99 15.02
C ALA A 29 -24.36 -8.30 14.44
N GLY A 30 -24.70 -8.65 13.19
CA GLY A 30 -26.08 -8.83 12.69
C GLY A 30 -27.17 -7.76 12.92
N MET A 31 -26.88 -6.50 13.26
CA MET A 31 -27.92 -5.46 13.40
C MET A 31 -27.76 -4.39 12.33
N PRO A 32 -28.71 -4.19 11.38
CA PRO A 32 -28.58 -3.13 10.38
C PRO A 32 -28.54 -1.76 11.06
N SER A 33 -27.47 -1.00 10.81
CA SER A 33 -27.36 0.37 11.29
C SER A 33 -28.37 1.26 10.56
N PRO A 34 -29.00 2.24 11.23
CA PRO A 34 -30.07 3.09 10.65
C PRO A 34 -29.58 4.13 9.61
N ILE A 35 -28.42 3.91 8.99
CA ILE A 35 -27.81 4.77 7.97
C ILE A 35 -27.59 3.96 6.68
N ASP A 36 -28.53 3.09 6.33
CA ASP A 36 -28.50 2.38 5.06
C ASP A 36 -29.08 3.29 3.96
N PHE A 37 -28.26 4.24 3.49
CA PHE A 37 -28.38 4.68 2.10
C PHE A 37 -28.07 3.44 1.27
N SER A 38 -29.10 2.85 0.65
CA SER A 38 -29.01 1.67 -0.20
C SER A 38 -28.14 1.95 -1.44
N LEU A 39 -26.83 2.02 -1.23
CA LEU A 39 -25.82 1.78 -2.24
C LEU A 39 -25.85 0.28 -2.45
N THR A 40 -26.17 -0.16 -3.67
CA THR A 40 -25.99 -1.53 -4.15
C THR A 40 -24.78 -2.17 -3.47
N ASP A 41 -24.90 -3.36 -2.86
CA ASP A 41 -23.84 -4.01 -2.04
C ASP A 41 -22.43 -3.94 -2.66
N PHE A 42 -22.35 -3.98 -4.00
CA PHE A 42 -21.13 -3.77 -4.76
C PHE A 42 -20.50 -2.39 -4.54
N GLY A 43 -21.29 -1.31 -4.57
CA GLY A 43 -20.85 0.06 -4.35
C GLY A 43 -20.32 0.29 -2.94
N ALA A 44 -21.04 -0.17 -1.91
CA ALA A 44 -20.61 -0.04 -0.51
C ALA A 44 -19.24 -0.69 -0.27
N THR A 45 -19.05 -1.90 -0.81
CA THR A 45 -17.77 -2.63 -0.70
C THR A 45 -16.61 -1.87 -1.37
N ARG A 46 -16.83 -1.26 -2.54
CA ARG A 46 -15.79 -0.49 -3.23
C ARG A 46 -15.44 0.79 -2.48
N ILE A 47 -16.41 1.51 -1.93
CA ILE A 47 -16.15 2.71 -1.14
C ILE A 47 -15.29 2.39 0.08
N HIS A 48 -15.60 1.32 0.82
CA HIS A 48 -14.76 0.88 1.94
C HIS A 48 -13.32 0.57 1.51
N ALA A 49 -13.14 -0.14 0.39
CA ALA A 49 -11.82 -0.44 -0.14
C ALA A 49 -11.04 0.82 -0.54
N ILE A 50 -11.70 1.78 -1.20
CA ILE A 50 -11.09 3.05 -1.62
C ILE A 50 -10.71 3.89 -0.40
N SER A 51 -11.60 4.00 0.60
CA SER A 51 -11.34 4.73 1.84
C SER A 51 -10.17 4.15 2.62
N PHE A 52 -10.13 2.82 2.78
CA PHE A 52 -9.03 2.14 3.44
C PHE A 52 -7.71 2.34 2.69
N PHE A 53 -7.72 2.16 1.37
CA PHE A 53 -6.54 2.37 0.54
C PHE A 53 -6.03 3.81 0.63
N ALA A 54 -6.92 4.81 0.52
CA ALA A 54 -6.58 6.21 0.63
C ALA A 54 -5.98 6.55 2.01
N MET A 55 -6.57 6.05 3.09
CA MET A 55 -6.06 6.23 4.45
C MET A 55 -4.65 5.63 4.60
N MET A 56 -4.46 4.38 4.17
CA MET A 56 -3.16 3.71 4.23
C MET A 56 -2.11 4.43 3.38
N PHE A 57 -2.47 4.86 2.18
CA PHE A 57 -1.59 5.61 1.29
C PHE A 57 -1.13 6.94 1.89
N LEU A 58 -2.05 7.68 2.52
CA LEU A 58 -1.73 8.92 3.24
C LEU A 58 -0.84 8.65 4.46
N LEU A 59 -1.11 7.57 5.20
CA LEU A 59 -0.32 7.13 6.35
C LEU A 59 1.13 6.84 5.94
N VAL A 60 1.33 6.04 4.89
CA VAL A 60 2.66 5.69 4.38
C VAL A 60 3.40 6.93 3.87
N SER A 61 2.71 7.81 3.12
CA SER A 61 3.28 9.08 2.65
C SER A 61 3.72 9.98 3.81
N PHE A 62 2.97 9.99 4.91
CA PHE A 62 3.30 10.72 6.12
C PHE A 62 4.53 10.14 6.82
N ILE A 63 4.60 8.83 6.99
CA ILE A 63 5.76 8.12 7.57
C ILE A 63 7.01 8.40 6.73
N PHE A 64 6.90 8.33 5.40
CA PHE A 64 8.01 8.62 4.49
C PHE A 64 8.54 10.04 4.66
N LYS A 65 7.64 11.04 4.72
CA LYS A 65 8.01 12.43 5.00
C LYS A 65 8.75 12.57 6.34
N LEU A 66 8.25 11.92 7.39
CA LEU A 66 8.87 11.97 8.71
C LEU A 66 10.27 11.36 8.70
N LEU A 67 10.43 10.21 8.06
CA LEU A 67 11.71 9.51 7.97
C LEU A 67 12.73 10.35 7.19
N TRP A 68 12.33 10.89 6.03
CA TRP A 68 13.17 11.77 5.21
C TRP A 68 13.63 13.01 5.98
N ASN A 69 12.69 13.69 6.65
CA ASN A 69 13.02 14.89 7.42
C ASN A 69 13.80 14.58 8.71
N SER A 70 13.70 13.36 9.24
CA SER A 70 14.58 12.90 10.31
C SER A 70 16.00 12.70 9.79
N LEU A 71 16.15 12.03 8.66
CA LEU A 71 17.46 11.75 8.05
C LEU A 71 18.17 13.01 7.58
N ARG A 72 17.43 14.02 7.13
CA ARG A 72 17.96 15.37 6.83
C ARG A 72 18.73 16.00 7.99
N LYS A 73 18.41 15.66 9.25
CA LYS A 73 19.13 16.21 10.40
C LYS A 73 20.60 15.81 10.41
N ASP A 74 20.90 14.64 9.86
CA ASP A 74 22.25 14.08 9.83
C ASP A 74 22.96 14.42 8.51
N PHE A 75 22.22 14.81 7.46
CA PHE A 75 22.76 15.17 6.14
C PHE A 75 22.34 16.58 5.70
N PRO A 76 23.19 17.61 5.86
CA PRO A 76 22.84 19.00 5.56
C PRO A 76 22.58 19.28 4.08
N ALA A 77 23.03 18.41 3.16
CA ALA A 77 22.82 18.55 1.72
C ALA A 77 21.41 18.15 1.24
N MET A 78 20.55 17.58 2.09
CA MET A 78 19.28 16.99 1.65
C MET A 78 18.12 18.02 1.58
N PRO A 79 17.35 18.09 0.48
CA PRO A 79 16.24 19.02 0.34
C PRO A 79 15.06 18.67 1.26
N GLN A 80 14.33 19.70 1.72
CA GLN A 80 13.12 19.49 2.55
C GLN A 80 11.98 18.89 1.73
N LEU A 81 11.38 17.83 2.27
CA LEU A 81 10.25 17.17 1.65
C LEU A 81 8.93 17.71 2.24
N THR A 82 8.16 18.41 1.41
CA THR A 82 6.78 18.79 1.75
C THR A 82 5.86 17.58 1.60
N PHE A 83 4.69 17.58 2.27
CA PHE A 83 3.76 16.44 2.24
C PHE A 83 3.30 16.10 0.80
N ARG A 84 3.06 17.13 -0.02
CA ARG A 84 2.70 16.96 -1.43
C ARG A 84 3.80 16.25 -2.23
N LYS A 85 5.07 16.62 -2.00
CA LYS A 85 6.21 15.95 -2.65
C LYS A 85 6.36 14.51 -2.19
N ALA A 86 6.16 14.23 -0.91
CA ALA A 86 6.19 12.88 -0.37
C ALA A 86 5.10 11.98 -0.99
N MET A 87 3.87 12.49 -1.10
CA MET A 87 2.75 11.77 -1.69
C MET A 87 2.99 11.43 -3.17
N ILE A 88 3.50 12.40 -3.94
CA ILE A 88 3.86 12.18 -5.35
C ILE A 88 4.99 11.16 -5.45
N PHE A 89 6.01 11.27 -4.60
CA PHE A 89 7.14 10.33 -4.60
C PHE A 89 6.68 8.89 -4.33
N VAL A 90 5.87 8.68 -3.28
CA VAL A 90 5.33 7.35 -2.94
C VAL A 90 4.43 6.81 -4.06
N ALA A 91 3.61 7.65 -4.68
CA ALA A 91 2.78 7.26 -5.82
C ALA A 91 3.61 6.81 -7.05
N ILE A 92 4.60 7.62 -7.44
CA ILE A 92 5.49 7.30 -8.56
C ILE A 92 6.28 6.02 -8.27
N TRP A 93 6.77 5.87 -7.03
CA TRP A 93 7.48 4.68 -6.60
C TRP A 93 6.60 3.44 -6.69
N ALA A 94 5.38 3.50 -6.16
CA ALA A 94 4.43 2.39 -6.24
C ALA A 94 4.10 2.00 -7.70
N ALA A 95 3.88 2.98 -8.57
CA ALA A 95 3.62 2.76 -9.99
C ALA A 95 4.82 2.12 -10.71
N ALA A 96 6.03 2.62 -10.46
CA ALA A 96 7.26 2.07 -11.04
C ALA A 96 7.48 0.61 -10.60
N PHE A 97 7.32 0.30 -9.32
CA PHE A 97 7.43 -1.08 -8.82
C PHE A 97 6.37 -1.99 -9.43
N THR A 98 5.13 -1.52 -9.54
CA THR A 98 4.05 -2.29 -10.18
C THR A 98 4.40 -2.61 -11.63
N LEU A 99 4.89 -1.63 -12.38
CA LEU A 99 5.33 -1.82 -13.77
C LEU A 99 6.47 -2.83 -13.85
N ILE A 100 7.52 -2.67 -13.03
CA ILE A 100 8.68 -3.56 -13.03
C ILE A 100 8.26 -4.99 -12.68
N LEU A 101 7.47 -5.19 -11.61
CA LEU A 101 6.99 -6.51 -11.20
C LEU A 101 6.13 -7.16 -12.30
N THR A 102 5.30 -6.38 -12.98
CA THR A 102 4.49 -6.86 -14.11
C THR A 102 5.38 -7.30 -15.28
N MET A 103 6.42 -6.54 -15.60
CA MET A 103 7.38 -6.89 -16.66
C MET A 103 8.20 -8.13 -16.30
N ILE A 104 8.59 -8.30 -15.04
CA ILE A 104 9.29 -9.51 -14.58
C ILE A 104 8.38 -10.73 -14.71
N ALA A 105 7.10 -10.61 -14.32
CA ALA A 105 6.12 -11.67 -14.50
C ALA A 105 5.91 -12.03 -15.99
N GLY A 106 5.78 -11.02 -16.86
CA GLY A 106 5.65 -11.23 -18.30
C GLY A 106 6.90 -11.86 -18.92
N ALA A 107 8.11 -11.47 -18.50
CA ALA A 107 9.35 -12.09 -18.96
C ALA A 107 9.44 -13.56 -18.54
N ARG A 108 9.00 -13.90 -17.32
CA ARG A 108 8.91 -15.30 -16.86
C ARG A 108 7.99 -16.11 -17.76
N GLU A 109 6.83 -15.58 -18.13
CA GLU A 109 5.88 -16.25 -19.04
C GLU A 109 6.48 -16.47 -20.44
N LEU A 110 7.26 -15.52 -20.94
CA LEU A 110 7.96 -15.63 -22.21
C LEU A 110 9.10 -16.67 -22.19
N MET A 111 9.82 -16.77 -21.06
CA MET A 111 10.94 -17.69 -20.88
C MET A 111 10.53 -19.14 -20.60
N THR A 112 9.23 -19.44 -20.53
CA THR A 112 8.70 -20.81 -20.51
C THR A 112 8.07 -21.21 -21.84
N PRO A 113 8.84 -21.26 -22.96
CA PRO A 113 8.28 -21.64 -24.25
C PRO A 113 7.80 -23.08 -24.18
N GLY A 114 6.53 -23.32 -24.52
CA GLY A 114 5.90 -24.65 -24.47
C GLY A 114 5.25 -25.03 -23.13
N ALA A 115 5.21 -24.13 -22.14
CA ALA A 115 4.45 -24.34 -20.90
C ALA A 115 2.93 -24.27 -21.10
N TRP A 116 2.45 -23.63 -22.15
CA TRP A 116 1.03 -23.55 -22.49
C TRP A 116 0.75 -24.39 -23.74
N LYS A 117 -0.17 -25.36 -23.63
CA LYS A 117 -0.66 -26.17 -24.75
C LYS A 117 -2.13 -25.84 -24.99
N LYS A 118 -2.50 -25.63 -26.25
CA LYS A 118 -3.89 -25.38 -26.63
C LYS A 118 -4.70 -26.66 -26.46
N ALA A 119 -5.71 -26.64 -25.58
CA ALA A 119 -6.67 -27.72 -25.35
C ALA A 119 -8.06 -27.24 -25.76
N GLY A 120 -8.44 -27.46 -27.02
CA GLY A 120 -9.70 -26.93 -27.58
C GLY A 120 -9.73 -25.40 -27.66
N HIS A 121 -10.62 -24.76 -26.89
CA HIS A 121 -10.79 -23.30 -26.84
C HIS A 121 -9.99 -22.60 -25.73
N ILE A 122 -9.40 -23.36 -24.81
CA ILE A 122 -8.63 -22.85 -23.67
C ILE A 122 -7.17 -23.30 -23.76
N TYR A 123 -6.29 -22.62 -23.03
CA TYR A 123 -4.89 -22.98 -22.90
C TYR A 123 -4.68 -23.65 -21.54
N GLU A 124 -4.05 -24.82 -21.54
CA GLU A 124 -3.72 -25.57 -20.33
C GLU A 124 -2.20 -25.60 -20.12
N LEU A 125 -1.80 -25.71 -18.86
CA LEU A 125 -0.40 -25.89 -18.50
C LEU A 125 0.06 -27.29 -18.93
N ASN A 126 1.20 -27.35 -19.62
CA ASN A 126 1.81 -28.59 -20.09
C ASN A 126 2.52 -29.28 -18.92
N GLU A 127 1.74 -29.95 -18.08
CA GLU A 127 2.24 -30.73 -16.96
C GLU A 127 2.92 -32.01 -17.48
N LYS A 128 4.25 -32.00 -17.56
CA LYS A 128 5.02 -33.23 -17.76
C LYS A 128 5.05 -33.98 -16.43
N ARG A 129 4.23 -35.03 -16.31
CA ARG A 129 4.34 -36.03 -15.26
C ARG A 129 5.67 -36.78 -15.35
#